data_AF-A0A817R6K9-F1
#
_entry.id   AF-A0A817R6K9-F1
#
_cell.length_a   1.000
_cell.length_b   1.000
_cell.length_c   1.000
_cell.angle_alpha   90.00
_cell.angle_beta   90.00
_cell.angle_gamma   90.00
#
_symmetry.space_group_name_H-M   'P 1'
#
loop_
_entity.id
_entity.type
_entity.pdbx_description
1 polymer ?
#
loop_
_entity_poly.entity_id
_entity_poly.type
_entity_poly.pdbx_seq_one_letter_code
_entity_poly.pdbx_strand_id
1 'polypeptide(L)'
;NWTNTIMQIFVRGTAKLLALNIEKDDSIQDVSEYIAEEAGYAVNDILLSLHGTPLNNEQTIEEFDLVPGTIIDANIKLLGGKIHGRINHAGKVKNQTPKVVPTEKPKKKTGRARRREQYAQRFSNEVASPNGVHHGPNSNYRLPASS
;
A
#
# COMPACT_ATOMS: atom_id res chain seq x y z
N ASN A 1 -53.04 -14.07 8.18
CA ASN A 1 -52.18 -14.22 6.99
C ASN A 1 -51.17 -15.31 7.31
N TRP A 2 -51.26 -16.45 6.62
CA TRP A 2 -50.50 -17.69 6.93
C TRP A 2 -49.57 -18.04 5.76
N THR A 3 -48.59 -17.21 5.47
CA THR A 3 -47.69 -17.42 4.31
C THR A 3 -46.20 -17.23 4.61
N ASN A 4 -45.78 -17.11 5.88
CA ASN A 4 -44.35 -17.10 6.18
C ASN A 4 -43.86 -18.55 6.23
N THR A 5 -43.36 -19.00 5.07
CA THR A 5 -42.71 -20.30 4.91
C THR A 5 -41.26 -20.16 5.37
N ILE A 6 -40.98 -20.65 6.57
CA ILE A 6 -39.62 -20.77 7.09
C ILE A 6 -38.84 -21.70 6.16
N MET A 7 -37.69 -21.23 5.64
CA MET A 7 -36.79 -22.01 4.80
C MET A 7 -35.40 -22.12 5.42
N GLN A 8 -34.67 -23.16 5.04
CA GLN A 8 -33.32 -23.41 5.56
C GLN A 8 -32.26 -23.10 4.51
N ILE A 9 -31.25 -22.32 4.89
CA ILE A 9 -30.04 -22.08 4.10
C ILE A 9 -28.79 -22.50 4.86
N PHE A 10 -27.67 -22.59 4.16
CA PHE A 10 -26.37 -22.93 4.76
C PHE A 10 -25.37 -21.79 4.58
N VAL A 11 -24.56 -21.54 5.62
CA VAL A 11 -23.51 -20.52 5.60
C VAL A 11 -22.15 -21.19 5.71
N ARG A 12 -21.32 -20.99 4.69
CA ARG A 12 -19.92 -21.41 4.63
C ARG A 12 -19.01 -20.21 4.94
N GLY A 13 -17.82 -20.47 5.49
CA GLY A 13 -16.81 -19.42 5.75
C GLY A 13 -16.69 -19.00 7.22
N THR A 14 -17.56 -19.50 8.10
CA THR A 14 -17.33 -19.51 9.55
C THR A 14 -16.57 -20.79 9.97
N ALA A 15 -16.31 -20.98 11.27
CA ALA A 15 -15.57 -22.13 11.78
C ALA A 15 -16.25 -23.50 11.50
N LYS A 16 -17.57 -23.51 11.33
CA LYS A 16 -18.41 -24.70 11.05
C LYS A 16 -19.46 -24.32 10.01
N LEU A 17 -19.96 -25.27 9.22
CA LEU A 17 -21.11 -24.98 8.35
C LEU A 17 -22.33 -24.66 9.22
N LEU A 18 -22.89 -23.47 9.10
CA LEU A 18 -24.10 -23.08 9.83
C LEU A 18 -25.33 -23.38 9.00
N ALA A 19 -26.40 -23.84 9.64
CA ALA A 19 -27.70 -24.00 9.01
C ALA A 19 -28.67 -23.01 9.66
N LEU A 20 -29.21 -22.08 8.87
CA LEU A 20 -30.08 -21.01 9.35
C LEU A 20 -31.50 -21.19 8.82
N ASN A 21 -32.48 -20.99 9.70
CA ASN A 21 -33.89 -20.93 9.34
C ASN A 21 -34.27 -19.47 9.19
N ILE A 22 -34.70 -19.08 7.99
CA ILE A 22 -35.00 -17.69 7.61
C ILE A 22 -36.34 -17.62 6.89
N GLU A 23 -37.00 -16.48 6.97
CA GLU A 23 -38.21 -16.17 6.24
C GLU A 23 -37.88 -15.40 4.94
N LYS A 24 -38.81 -15.29 4.00
CA LYS A 24 -38.53 -14.67 2.70
C LYS A 24 -38.36 -13.15 2.79
N ASP A 25 -39.02 -12.55 3.78
CA ASP A 25 -39.04 -11.14 4.12
C ASP A 25 -37.89 -10.72 5.03
N ASP A 26 -37.13 -11.68 5.58
CA ASP A 26 -35.91 -11.36 6.33
C ASP A 26 -34.91 -10.65 5.40
N SER A 27 -34.27 -9.62 5.93
CA SER A 27 -33.22 -8.89 5.23
C SER A 27 -31.87 -9.60 5.34
N ILE A 28 -30.96 -9.30 4.44
CA ILE A 28 -29.57 -9.78 4.55
C ILE A 28 -28.88 -9.25 5.81
N GLN A 29 -29.31 -8.11 6.34
CA GLN A 29 -28.89 -7.61 7.64
C GLN A 29 -29.27 -8.58 8.76
N ASP A 30 -30.50 -9.08 8.79
CA ASP A 30 -30.98 -10.04 9.79
C ASP A 30 -30.18 -11.34 9.71
N VAL A 31 -29.92 -11.84 8.49
CA VAL A 31 -29.03 -13.00 8.27
C VAL A 31 -27.63 -12.78 8.85
N SER A 32 -27.09 -11.57 8.69
CA SER A 32 -25.78 -11.21 9.24
C SER A 32 -25.79 -11.16 10.77
N GLU A 33 -26.90 -10.74 11.38
CA GLU A 33 -27.11 -10.75 12.84
C GLU A 33 -27.18 -12.18 13.40
N TYR A 34 -27.92 -13.08 12.74
CA TYR A 34 -27.95 -14.49 13.11
C TYR A 34 -26.56 -15.14 13.05
N ILE A 35 -25.78 -14.85 12.00
CA ILE A 35 -24.41 -15.36 11.88
C ILE A 35 -23.51 -14.76 12.97
N ALA A 36 -23.67 -13.47 13.28
CA ALA A 36 -22.91 -12.80 14.32
C ALA A 36 -23.11 -13.43 15.70
N GLU A 37 -24.37 -13.71 16.06
CA GLU A 37 -24.72 -14.35 17.34
C GLU A 37 -24.20 -15.79 17.43
N GLU A 38 -24.42 -16.60 16.40
CA GLU A 38 -24.06 -18.03 16.40
C GLU A 38 -22.54 -18.27 16.27
N ALA A 39 -21.83 -17.43 15.51
CA ALA A 39 -20.39 -17.60 15.27
C ALA A 39 -19.50 -16.67 16.11
N GLY A 40 -20.08 -15.72 16.85
CA GLY A 40 -19.36 -14.80 17.73
C GLY A 40 -18.56 -13.72 16.99
N TYR A 41 -19.08 -13.22 15.87
CA TYR A 41 -18.46 -12.13 15.09
C TYR A 41 -19.24 -10.83 15.25
N ALA A 42 -18.61 -9.69 14.98
CA ALA A 42 -19.36 -8.44 14.84
C ALA A 42 -20.07 -8.39 13.49
N VAL A 43 -21.31 -7.93 13.45
CA VAL A 43 -22.11 -7.81 12.20
C VAL A 43 -21.36 -7.04 11.11
N ASN A 44 -20.69 -5.95 11.48
CA ASN A 44 -19.90 -5.11 10.56
C ASN A 44 -18.68 -5.82 9.96
N ASP A 45 -18.24 -6.92 10.56
CA ASP A 45 -17.12 -7.73 10.10
C ASP A 45 -17.56 -8.87 9.18
N ILE A 46 -18.86 -9.09 9.01
CA ILE A 46 -19.41 -10.14 8.15
C ILE A 46 -19.73 -9.54 6.78
N LEU A 47 -19.22 -10.16 5.72
CA LEU A 47 -19.54 -9.85 4.34
C LEU A 47 -20.13 -11.09 3.66
N LEU A 48 -21.42 -11.05 3.37
CA LEU A 48 -22.13 -12.15 2.73
C LEU A 48 -22.04 -12.06 1.21
N SER A 49 -21.90 -13.21 0.56
CA SER A 49 -21.87 -13.32 -0.89
C SER A 49 -22.50 -14.63 -1.36
N LEU A 50 -23.11 -14.60 -2.54
CA LEU A 50 -23.68 -15.77 -3.21
C LEU A 50 -22.99 -15.90 -4.58
N HIS A 51 -22.33 -17.03 -4.86
CA HIS A 51 -21.59 -17.21 -6.12
C HIS A 51 -20.58 -16.09 -6.46
N GLY A 52 -20.02 -15.44 -5.44
CA GLY A 52 -19.09 -14.32 -5.59
C GLY A 52 -19.75 -12.95 -5.79
N THR A 53 -21.07 -12.85 -5.87
CA THR A 53 -21.78 -11.56 -5.83
C THR A 53 -22.04 -11.16 -4.37
N PRO A 54 -21.64 -9.95 -3.95
CA PRO A 54 -21.92 -9.47 -2.59
C PRO A 54 -23.42 -9.27 -2.40
N LEU A 55 -23.93 -9.69 -1.25
CA LEU A 55 -25.32 -9.46 -0.85
C LEU A 55 -25.42 -8.10 -0.15
N ASN A 56 -26.41 -7.30 -0.51
CA ASN A 56 -26.65 -5.99 0.10
C ASN A 56 -27.57 -6.13 1.30
N ASN A 57 -27.22 -5.47 2.41
CA ASN A 57 -27.93 -5.56 3.70
C ASN A 57 -29.37 -5.07 3.63
N GLU A 58 -29.68 -4.14 2.72
CA GLU A 58 -31.01 -3.53 2.58
C GLU A 58 -32.01 -4.41 1.82
N GLN A 59 -31.52 -5.41 1.09
CA GLN A 59 -32.35 -6.27 0.25
C GLN A 59 -32.82 -7.50 1.03
N THR A 60 -33.97 -8.02 0.63
CA THR A 60 -34.56 -9.23 1.22
C THR A 60 -34.02 -10.50 0.58
N ILE A 61 -34.23 -11.62 1.23
CA ILE A 61 -33.90 -12.96 0.72
C ILE A 61 -34.63 -13.27 -0.58
N GLU A 62 -35.88 -12.83 -0.72
CA GLU A 62 -36.68 -13.00 -1.94
C GLU A 62 -36.04 -12.26 -3.13
N GLU A 63 -35.46 -11.09 -2.92
CA GLU A 63 -34.79 -10.32 -3.99
C GLU A 63 -33.51 -10.99 -4.53
N PHE A 64 -32.88 -11.87 -3.74
CA PHE A 64 -31.70 -12.62 -4.14
C PHE A 64 -32.00 -14.03 -4.67
N ASP A 65 -33.28 -14.37 -4.83
CA ASP A 65 -33.75 -15.69 -5.29
C ASP A 65 -33.11 -16.85 -4.50
N LEU A 66 -32.93 -16.66 -3.19
CA LEU A 66 -32.40 -17.70 -2.32
C LEU A 66 -33.43 -18.84 -2.19
N VAL A 67 -32.97 -20.06 -2.44
CA VAL A 67 -33.80 -21.28 -2.43
C VAL A 67 -33.44 -22.11 -1.19
N PRO A 68 -34.37 -22.92 -0.66
CA PRO A 68 -34.03 -23.88 0.38
C PRO A 68 -32.81 -24.74 0.01
N GLY A 69 -31.83 -24.79 0.91
CA GLY A 69 -30.58 -25.51 0.73
C GLY A 69 -29.47 -24.72 0.02
N THR A 70 -29.71 -23.47 -0.36
CA THR A 70 -28.64 -22.62 -0.93
C THR A 70 -27.51 -22.41 0.09
N ILE A 71 -26.28 -22.41 -0.41
CA ILE A 71 -25.07 -22.16 0.38
C ILE A 71 -24.56 -20.75 0.08
N ILE A 72 -24.52 -19.88 1.09
CA ILE A 72 -23.91 -18.55 1.02
C ILE A 72 -22.52 -18.55 1.66
N ASP A 73 -21.65 -17.65 1.18
CA ASP A 73 -20.29 -17.48 1.67
C ASP A 73 -20.18 -16.25 2.58
N ALA A 74 -19.81 -16.47 3.83
CA ALA A 74 -19.51 -15.44 4.82
C ALA A 74 -18.00 -15.17 4.87
N ASN A 75 -17.61 -13.96 4.47
CA ASN A 75 -16.24 -13.47 4.56
C ASN A 75 -16.08 -12.63 5.82
N ILE A 76 -15.33 -13.14 6.80
CA ILE A 76 -15.11 -12.45 8.07
C ILE A 76 -13.88 -11.55 7.97
N LYS A 77 -14.05 -10.25 8.26
CA LYS A 77 -12.93 -9.31 8.35
C LYS A 77 -12.02 -9.72 9.50
N LEU A 78 -10.73 -9.85 9.21
CA LEU A 78 -9.73 -10.13 10.23
C LEU A 78 -9.46 -8.87 11.07
N LEU A 79 -9.56 -9.01 12.38
CA LEU A 79 -9.10 -8.00 13.34
C LEU A 79 -7.58 -7.85 13.21
N GLY A 80 -7.12 -6.74 12.63
CA GLY A 80 -5.68 -6.50 12.46
C GLY A 80 -5.21 -5.70 11.24
N GLY A 81 -6.08 -4.94 10.56
CA GLY A 81 -5.73 -4.10 9.40
C GLY A 81 -4.74 -2.95 9.66
N LYS A 82 -4.06 -2.91 10.81
CA LYS A 82 -2.98 -1.96 11.09
C LYS A 82 -1.67 -2.54 10.55
N ILE A 83 -1.46 -2.41 9.25
CA ILE A 83 -0.19 -2.76 8.61
C ILE A 83 0.91 -1.89 9.22
N HIS A 84 1.74 -2.50 10.08
CA HIS A 84 2.90 -1.87 10.68
C HIS A 84 3.97 -1.74 9.58
N GLY A 85 4.16 -0.52 9.07
CA GLY A 85 5.03 -0.24 7.90
C GLY A 85 4.32 0.44 6.73
N ARG A 86 3.46 1.44 7.00
CA ARG A 86 2.70 2.16 5.97
C ARG A 86 3.63 2.77 4.90
N ILE A 87 3.21 2.68 3.64
CA ILE A 87 3.88 3.26 2.45
C ILE A 87 3.92 4.80 2.47
N ASN A 88 3.19 5.44 3.39
CA ASN A 88 3.02 6.90 3.47
C ASN A 88 4.32 7.72 3.59
N HIS A 89 5.47 7.08 3.81
CA HIS A 89 6.79 7.72 3.85
C HIS A 89 7.65 7.47 2.60
N ALA A 90 7.17 6.70 1.62
CA ALA A 90 7.88 6.45 0.37
C ALA A 90 8.08 7.78 -0.39
N GLY A 91 9.31 8.08 -0.78
CA GLY A 91 9.63 9.29 -1.55
C GLY A 91 9.64 10.60 -0.76
N LYS A 92 9.36 10.60 0.55
CA LYS A 92 9.30 11.83 1.39
C LYS A 92 10.52 12.73 1.19
N VAL A 93 11.72 12.16 1.27
CA VAL A 93 12.97 12.93 1.16
C VAL A 93 13.17 13.49 -0.26
N LYS A 94 12.83 12.71 -1.29
CA LYS A 94 12.96 13.14 -2.70
C LYS A 94 12.00 14.28 -3.05
N ASN A 95 10.82 14.30 -2.44
CA ASN A 95 9.81 15.33 -2.67
C ASN A 95 10.06 16.60 -1.84
N GLN A 96 10.71 16.47 -0.68
CA GLN A 96 11.05 17.60 0.19
C GLN A 96 12.27 18.38 -0.32
N THR A 97 13.21 17.71 -1.02
CA THR A 97 14.41 18.40 -1.51
C THR A 97 14.10 19.26 -2.73
N PRO A 98 14.57 20.53 -2.78
CA PRO A 98 14.38 21.38 -3.94
C PRO A 98 15.06 20.75 -5.16
N LYS A 99 14.34 20.69 -6.29
CA LYS A 99 14.88 20.12 -7.52
C LYS A 99 15.88 21.08 -8.16
N VAL A 100 17.16 20.87 -7.89
CA VAL A 100 18.24 21.61 -8.56
C VAL A 100 18.38 21.11 -10.01
N VAL A 101 18.17 22.00 -10.97
CA VAL A 101 18.40 21.74 -12.39
C VAL A 101 19.91 21.69 -12.63
N PRO A 102 20.46 20.68 -13.32
CA PRO A 102 21.87 20.64 -13.67
C PRO A 102 22.25 21.87 -14.50
N THR A 103 23.23 22.63 -14.03
CA THR A 103 23.85 23.69 -14.84
C THR A 103 24.61 23.06 -16.01
N GLU A 104 24.49 23.66 -17.19
CA GLU A 104 25.26 23.24 -18.36
C GLU A 104 26.75 23.42 -18.08
N LYS A 105 27.51 22.31 -18.16
CA LYS A 105 28.97 22.30 -18.01
C LYS A 105 29.59 21.96 -19.36
N PRO A 106 30.74 22.56 -19.73
CA PRO A 106 31.43 22.22 -20.97
C PRO A 106 31.79 20.73 -20.97
N LYS A 107 31.71 20.12 -22.15
CA LYS A 107 32.06 18.70 -22.33
C LYS A 107 33.51 18.49 -21.89
N LYS A 108 33.71 17.60 -20.91
CA LYS A 108 35.06 17.21 -20.47
C LYS A 108 35.77 16.50 -21.61
N LYS A 109 37.05 16.79 -21.82
CA LYS A 109 37.88 16.01 -22.77
C LYS A 109 37.92 14.55 -22.32
N THR A 110 38.01 13.63 -23.27
CA THR A 110 38.06 12.18 -23.04
C THR A 110 39.34 11.58 -23.63
N GLY A 111 39.61 10.30 -23.31
CA GLY A 111 40.73 9.55 -23.88
C GLY A 111 42.11 10.15 -23.60
N ARG A 112 42.96 10.17 -24.63
CA ARG A 112 44.36 10.62 -24.54
C ARG A 112 44.48 12.08 -24.16
N ALA A 113 43.58 12.93 -24.64
CA ALA A 113 43.56 14.35 -24.29
C ALA A 113 43.34 14.56 -22.79
N ARG A 114 42.39 13.83 -22.18
CA ARG A 114 42.15 13.89 -20.73
C ARG A 114 43.35 13.39 -19.92
N ARG A 115 44.00 12.31 -20.37
CA ARG A 115 45.18 11.74 -19.68
C ARG A 115 46.36 12.71 -19.68
N ARG A 116 46.57 13.44 -20.78
CA ARG A 116 47.59 14.51 -20.87
C ARG A 116 47.31 15.62 -19.87
N GLU A 117 46.07 16.08 -19.77
CA GLU A 117 45.69 17.11 -18.78
C GLU A 117 45.88 16.64 -17.34
N GLN A 118 45.49 15.39 -17.02
CA GLN A 118 45.69 14.82 -15.69
C GLN A 118 47.17 14.70 -15.32
N TYR A 119 48.03 14.28 -16.27
CA TYR A 119 49.47 14.23 -16.04
C TYR A 119 50.02 15.63 -15.77
N ALA A 120 49.63 16.60 -16.59
CA ALA A 120 50.06 17.98 -16.42
C ALA A 120 49.63 18.54 -15.05
N GLN A 121 48.37 18.37 -14.67
CA GLN A 121 47.84 18.84 -13.38
C GLN A 121 48.45 18.16 -12.15
N ARG A 122 48.95 16.92 -12.28
CA ARG A 122 49.48 16.15 -11.13
C ARG A 122 50.99 16.23 -10.99
N PHE A 123 51.71 16.31 -12.10
CA PHE A 123 53.16 16.10 -12.12
C PHE A 123 53.95 17.24 -12.76
N SER A 124 53.40 17.96 -13.76
CA SER A 124 54.14 19.07 -14.39
C SER A 124 53.81 20.43 -13.76
N ASN A 125 52.53 20.64 -13.43
CA ASN A 125 52.04 21.79 -12.72
C ASN A 125 52.02 21.40 -11.24
N GLU A 126 53.19 21.29 -10.61
CA GLU A 126 53.27 21.31 -9.16
C GLU A 126 52.46 22.52 -8.67
N VAL A 127 51.40 22.26 -7.91
CA VAL A 127 50.63 23.33 -7.28
C VAL A 127 51.59 23.95 -6.29
N ALA A 128 52.17 25.09 -6.65
CA ALA A 128 52.74 26.04 -5.70
C ALA A 128 51.60 26.41 -4.74
N SER A 129 51.39 25.56 -3.74
CA SER A 129 50.35 25.75 -2.76
C SER A 129 50.75 27.00 -2.00
N PRO A 130 49.86 27.97 -1.87
CA PRO A 130 50.14 29.15 -1.07
C PRO A 130 50.51 28.64 0.32
N ASN A 131 51.74 28.86 0.76
CA ASN A 131 52.31 28.41 2.04
C ASN A 131 52.85 26.96 2.10
N GLY A 132 53.04 26.26 0.98
CA GLY A 132 53.73 24.95 0.95
C GLY A 132 52.95 23.77 1.52
N VAL A 133 51.66 23.94 1.82
CA VAL A 133 50.79 22.89 2.34
C VAL A 133 50.14 22.13 1.19
N HIS A 134 50.31 20.80 1.15
CA HIS A 134 49.71 19.97 0.10
C HIS A 134 48.19 19.85 0.28
N HIS A 135 47.42 20.43 -0.65
CA HIS A 135 45.96 20.31 -0.69
C HIS A 135 45.45 19.26 -1.67
N GLY A 136 44.34 18.59 -1.31
CA GLY A 136 43.67 17.65 -2.20
C GLY A 136 42.99 18.34 -3.40
N PRO A 137 42.78 17.60 -4.51
CA PRO A 137 42.25 18.14 -5.78
C PRO A 137 40.80 18.64 -5.72
N ASN A 138 40.08 18.39 -4.63
CA ASN A 138 38.70 18.87 -4.41
C ASN A 138 38.59 19.60 -3.05
N SER A 139 39.66 20.26 -2.62
CA SER A 139 39.64 21.10 -1.43
C SER A 139 38.90 22.40 -1.71
N ASN A 140 38.06 22.83 -0.76
CA ASN A 140 37.34 24.12 -0.84
C ASN A 140 38.16 25.30 -0.30
N TYR A 141 39.48 25.14 -0.15
CA TYR A 141 40.34 26.18 0.40
C TYR A 141 40.40 27.36 -0.57
N ARG A 142 39.98 28.55 -0.11
CA ARG A 142 40.15 29.82 -0.82
C ARG A 142 41.20 30.62 -0.07
N LEU A 143 42.14 31.22 -0.79
CA LEU A 143 43.03 32.22 -0.19
C LEU A 143 42.19 33.38 0.33
N PRO A 144 42.51 33.95 1.50
CA PRO A 144 41.91 35.21 1.91
C PRO A 144 42.23 36.26 0.84
N ALA A 145 41.22 37.03 0.43
CA ALA A 145 41.44 38.15 -0.48
C ALA A 145 42.47 39.09 0.16
N SER A 146 43.50 39.48 -0.59
CA SER A 146 44.44 40.50 -0.17
C SER A 146 43.67 41.80 0.09
N SER A 147 43.70 42.28 1.33
CA SER A 147 43.21 43.59 1.76
C SER A 147 43.89 44.73 1.03
#